data_AF-A0A352ALZ5-F1
#
_entry.id   AF-A0A352ALZ5-F1
#
_cell.length_a   1.000
_cell.length_b   1.000
_cell.length_c   1.000
_cell.angle_alpha   90.00
_cell.angle_beta   90.00
_cell.angle_gamma   90.00
#
_symmetry.space_group_name_H-M   'P 1'
#
loop_
_entity.id
_entity.type
_entity.pdbx_description
1 polymer ?
#
loop_
_entity_poly.entity_id
_entity_poly.type
_entity_poly.pdbx_seq_one_letter_code
_entity_poly.pdbx_strand_id
1 'polypeptide(L)'
;MNGNSTKYDNLTRIRGIGRVKQQWLRESLNIYTFRDLANLSINEIDSRLEAEGQSISKSEIAGWIEQARELVAAELSAQQVENSPTEETELSQQVVQLAEAEPENNLLPATEAGEWKSFASFVVEFQSRQLEGQVEEQRTKVRYVEADQSKIWSGIEREQIPTWMLDRLSHEMQGLSEADICVKANPVNLEIVQIKAVQPPQTGISMVVEKASRLFPRIIKSGEPFMLEVSLQLAEANFGQRQVTYRTQVYARNRSLGVTTHLGDTKPITLLQGQLSYTTLLPATILHRPGMYRLQFVSSIQGVPATPNCFEVPLLQVV
;
A
#
# COMPACT_ATOMS: atom_id res chain seq x y z
N MET A 1 -15.71 -25.94 35.61
CA MET A 1 -14.28 -25.62 35.80
C MET A 1 -14.04 -24.30 35.08
N ASN A 2 -13.91 -23.20 35.83
CA ASN A 2 -13.77 -21.84 35.29
C ASN A 2 -12.28 -21.54 35.05
N GLY A 3 -11.87 -21.47 33.79
CA GLY A 3 -10.50 -21.12 33.40
C GLY A 3 -10.35 -19.62 33.17
N ASN A 4 -9.95 -18.88 34.20
CA ASN A 4 -9.44 -17.51 34.07
C ASN A 4 -8.07 -17.56 33.38
N SER A 5 -7.99 -17.27 32.07
CA SER A 5 -6.73 -17.26 31.31
C SER A 5 -6.47 -15.97 30.54
N THR A 6 -6.74 -14.81 31.13
CA THR A 6 -6.39 -13.50 30.56
C THR A 6 -5.69 -12.64 31.59
N LYS A 7 -4.42 -12.95 31.90
CA LYS A 7 -3.58 -12.09 32.75
C LYS A 7 -2.74 -11.09 31.96
N TYR A 8 -2.63 -11.27 30.64
CA TYR A 8 -1.75 -10.47 29.78
C TYR A 8 -2.47 -10.03 28.53
N ASP A 9 -2.36 -8.75 28.20
CA ASP A 9 -2.85 -8.25 26.93
C ASP A 9 -1.89 -8.63 25.81
N ASN A 10 -2.47 -8.79 24.62
CA ASN A 10 -1.69 -8.98 23.41
C ASN A 10 -1.26 -7.61 22.87
N LEU A 11 -0.11 -7.11 23.36
CA LEU A 11 0.48 -5.84 22.92
C LEU A 11 0.78 -5.80 21.42
N THR A 12 0.82 -6.95 20.73
CA THR A 12 0.94 -6.97 19.26
C THR A 12 -0.27 -6.36 18.53
N ARG A 13 -1.35 -5.99 19.24
CA ARG A 13 -2.46 -5.19 18.68
C ARG A 13 -2.06 -3.73 18.42
N ILE A 14 -0.97 -3.24 19.01
CA ILE A 14 -0.45 -1.89 18.81
C ILE A 14 0.53 -1.90 17.64
N ARG A 15 0.33 -0.99 16.68
CA ARG A 15 1.18 -0.89 15.50
C ARG A 15 2.62 -0.57 15.88
N GLY A 16 3.55 -1.38 15.37
CA GLY A 16 4.98 -1.24 15.65
C GLY A 16 5.49 -2.10 16.81
N ILE A 17 4.60 -2.78 17.56
CA ILE A 17 4.97 -3.76 18.59
C ILE A 17 4.82 -5.18 18.02
N GLY A 18 5.94 -5.80 17.63
CA GLY A 18 5.98 -7.23 17.26
C GLY A 18 6.12 -8.16 18.47
N ARG A 19 6.14 -9.48 18.26
CA ARG A 19 6.30 -10.48 19.33
C ARG A 19 7.58 -10.27 20.15
N VAL A 20 8.69 -9.93 19.50
CA VAL A 20 9.98 -9.65 20.15
C VAL A 20 9.88 -8.41 21.03
N LYS A 21 9.31 -7.32 20.51
CA LYS A 21 9.10 -6.08 21.29
C LYS A 21 8.13 -6.31 22.45
N GLN A 22 7.06 -7.08 22.26
CA GLN A 22 6.18 -7.46 23.36
C GLN A 22 6.92 -8.24 24.44
N GLN A 23 7.75 -9.21 24.07
CA GLN A 23 8.54 -9.98 25.03
C GLN A 23 9.51 -9.07 25.79
N TRP A 24 10.18 -8.18 25.08
CA TRP A 24 11.07 -7.18 25.66
C TRP A 24 10.34 -6.24 26.62
N LEU A 25 9.18 -5.68 26.21
CA LEU A 25 8.36 -4.82 27.08
C LEU A 25 7.94 -5.55 28.36
N ARG A 26 7.68 -6.86 28.27
CA ARG A 26 7.33 -7.69 29.43
C ARG A 26 8.53 -7.95 30.34
N GLU A 27 9.68 -8.32 29.78
CA GLU A 27 10.86 -8.73 30.55
C GLU A 27 11.64 -7.53 31.11
N SER A 28 11.83 -6.49 30.30
CA SER A 28 12.65 -5.31 30.66
C SER A 28 11.84 -4.23 31.38
N LEU A 29 10.56 -4.04 30.99
CA LEU A 29 9.73 -2.96 31.53
C LEU A 29 8.61 -3.42 32.46
N ASN A 30 8.40 -4.73 32.63
CA ASN A 30 7.25 -5.30 33.34
C ASN A 30 5.90 -4.78 32.80
N ILE A 31 5.82 -4.53 31.49
CA ILE A 31 4.58 -4.07 30.82
C ILE A 31 3.84 -5.29 30.28
N TYR A 32 2.70 -5.57 30.90
CA TYR A 32 1.94 -6.78 30.63
C TYR A 32 0.56 -6.52 30.02
N THR A 33 0.05 -5.29 30.20
CA THR A 33 -1.27 -4.85 29.75
C THR A 33 -1.20 -3.55 28.95
N PHE A 34 -2.25 -3.24 28.18
CA PHE A 34 -2.40 -1.93 27.52
C PHE A 34 -2.41 -0.80 28.54
N ARG A 35 -2.98 -1.05 29.73
CA ARG A 35 -3.00 -0.10 30.84
C ARG A 35 -1.61 0.22 31.36
N ASP A 36 -0.75 -0.78 31.51
CA ASP A 36 0.65 -0.57 31.93
C ASP A 36 1.39 0.33 30.94
N LEU A 37 1.21 0.08 29.64
CA LEU A 37 1.84 0.85 28.57
C LEU A 37 1.30 2.29 28.48
N ALA A 38 -0.01 2.46 28.65
CA ALA A 38 -0.70 3.76 28.59
C ALA A 38 -0.30 4.74 29.72
N ASN A 39 0.15 4.19 30.85
CA ASN A 39 0.52 4.93 32.06
C ASN A 39 1.98 5.41 32.08
N LEU A 40 2.82 4.90 31.18
CA LEU A 40 4.23 5.31 31.10
C LEU A 40 4.42 6.58 30.30
N SER A 41 5.44 7.34 30.65
CA SER A 41 5.88 8.49 29.87
C SER A 41 6.84 8.09 28.74
N ILE A 42 6.87 8.88 27.68
CA ILE A 42 7.79 8.68 26.55
C ILE A 42 9.25 8.62 27.06
N ASN A 43 9.61 9.52 27.99
CA ASN A 43 10.98 9.60 28.52
C ASN A 43 11.38 8.35 29.32
N GLU A 44 10.47 7.76 30.08
CA GLU A 44 10.75 6.53 30.84
C GLU A 44 11.04 5.33 29.94
N ILE A 45 10.27 5.20 28.84
CA ILE A 45 10.49 4.14 27.85
C ILE A 45 11.77 4.40 27.07
N ASP A 46 11.99 5.65 26.63
CA ASP A 46 13.18 6.07 25.88
C ASP A 46 14.48 5.84 26.67
N SER A 47 14.54 6.29 27.93
CA SER A 47 15.75 6.11 28.77
C SER A 47 16.09 4.65 29.01
N ARG A 48 15.09 3.76 29.11
CA ARG A 48 15.33 2.32 29.31
C ARG A 48 15.69 1.61 28.01
N LEU A 49 15.15 2.06 26.87
CA LEU A 49 15.58 1.59 25.56
C LEU A 49 17.04 1.96 25.29
N GLU A 50 17.46 3.19 25.62
CA GLU A 50 18.86 3.62 25.51
C GLU A 50 19.80 2.79 26.40
N ALA A 51 19.38 2.48 27.64
CA ALA A 51 20.17 1.66 28.56
C ALA A 51 20.41 0.23 28.06
N GLU A 52 19.49 -0.32 27.26
CA GLU A 52 19.58 -1.66 26.68
C GLU A 52 20.10 -1.66 25.23
N GLY A 53 20.56 -0.50 24.74
CA GLY A 53 21.14 -0.37 23.40
C GLY A 53 20.12 -0.42 22.26
N GLN A 54 18.82 -0.30 22.56
CA GLN A 54 17.76 -0.22 21.56
C GLN A 54 17.54 1.22 21.11
N SER A 55 17.48 1.41 19.79
CA SER A 55 17.18 2.71 19.17
C SER A 55 15.78 2.68 18.57
N ILE A 56 14.82 3.21 19.32
CA ILE A 56 13.43 3.43 18.89
C ILE A 56 13.17 4.94 18.94
N SER A 57 12.49 5.46 17.92
CA SER A 57 12.21 6.90 17.88
C SER A 57 11.17 7.28 18.95
N LYS A 58 11.33 8.47 19.55
CA LYS A 58 10.34 9.04 20.48
C LYS A 58 8.93 9.12 19.89
N SER A 59 8.83 9.37 18.59
CA SER A 59 7.55 9.38 17.87
C SER A 59 6.89 8.00 17.79
N GLU A 60 7.67 6.94 17.67
CA GLU A 60 7.14 5.57 17.66
C GLU A 60 6.66 5.18 19.06
N ILE A 61 7.41 5.52 20.11
CA ILE A 61 7.01 5.34 21.51
C ILE A 61 5.71 6.10 21.81
N ALA A 62 5.61 7.36 21.36
CA ALA A 62 4.39 8.16 21.53
C ALA A 62 3.18 7.49 20.86
N GLY A 63 3.35 6.99 19.64
CA GLY A 63 2.30 6.26 18.93
C GLY A 63 1.87 4.97 19.61
N TRP A 64 2.76 4.30 20.36
CA TRP A 64 2.40 3.13 21.16
C TRP A 64 1.54 3.49 22.36
N ILE A 65 1.92 4.55 23.10
CA ILE A 65 1.18 5.02 24.27
C ILE A 65 -0.22 5.50 23.87
N GLU A 66 -0.34 6.22 22.76
CA GLU A 66 -1.62 6.72 22.24
C GLU A 66 -2.57 5.56 21.89
N GLN A 67 -2.11 4.59 21.09
CA GLN A 67 -2.91 3.40 20.74
C GLN A 67 -3.26 2.56 21.97
N ALA A 68 -2.36 2.44 22.95
CA ALA A 68 -2.65 1.75 24.20
C ALA A 68 -3.81 2.43 24.97
N ARG A 69 -3.85 3.77 25.00
CA ARG A 69 -4.94 4.53 25.63
C ARG A 69 -6.27 4.33 24.90
N GLU A 70 -6.25 4.33 23.57
CA GLU A 70 -7.45 4.05 22.76
C GLU A 70 -8.02 2.67 23.05
N LEU A 71 -7.16 1.65 23.12
CA LEU A 71 -7.58 0.27 23.43
C LEU A 71 -8.16 0.15 24.84
N VAL A 72 -7.57 0.83 25.83
CA VAL A 72 -8.11 0.87 27.21
C VAL A 72 -9.46 1.60 27.25
N ALA A 73 -9.61 2.70 26.51
CA ALA A 73 -10.87 3.44 26.44
C ALA A 73 -11.98 2.63 25.77
N ALA A 74 -11.66 1.88 24.71
CA ALA A 74 -12.58 0.97 24.04
C ALA A 74 -13.03 -0.18 24.95
N GLU A 75 -12.10 -0.75 25.73
CA GLU A 75 -12.41 -1.82 26.68
C GLU A 75 -13.32 -1.35 27.83
N LEU A 76 -13.06 -0.15 28.38
CA LEU A 76 -13.92 0.46 29.41
C LEU A 76 -15.32 0.78 28.88
N SER A 77 -15.42 1.22 27.61
CA SER A 77 -16.72 1.49 26.97
C SER A 77 -17.51 0.21 26.72
N ALA A 78 -16.84 -0.89 26.35
CA ALA A 78 -17.49 -2.20 26.17
C ALA A 78 -18.02 -2.78 27.49
N GLN A 79 -17.34 -2.54 28.62
CA GLN A 79 -17.77 -3.01 29.94
C GLN A 79 -18.93 -2.19 30.54
N GLN A 80 -19.25 -1.00 30.01
CA GLN A 80 -20.42 -0.21 30.44
C GLN A 80 -21.74 -0.67 29.81
N VAL A 81 -21.71 -1.44 28.73
CA VAL A 81 -22.93 -1.97 28.08
C VAL A 81 -23.46 -3.22 28.80
N GLU A 82 -22.60 -3.99 29.48
CA GLU A 82 -22.97 -5.22 30.20
C GLU A 82 -23.45 -5.02 31.64
N ASN A 83 -23.44 -3.81 32.19
CA ASN A 83 -23.84 -3.52 33.59
C ASN A 83 -25.14 -2.70 33.73
N SER A 84 -25.98 -2.62 32.69
CA SER A 84 -27.34 -2.07 32.84
C SER A 84 -28.31 -3.18 33.28
N PRO A 85 -29.05 -3.04 34.40
CA PRO A 85 -29.98 -4.07 34.86
C PRO A 85 -31.16 -4.21 33.90
N THR A 86 -31.46 -5.46 33.59
CA THR A 86 -32.66 -5.92 32.90
C THR A 86 -33.92 -5.50 33.67
N GLU A 87 -34.70 -4.58 33.11
CA GLU A 87 -36.14 -4.48 33.40
C GLU A 87 -36.89 -4.62 32.07
N GLU A 88 -37.23 -5.87 31.75
CA GLU A 88 -38.43 -6.17 30.99
C GLU A 88 -39.63 -5.71 31.84
N THR A 89 -40.39 -4.72 31.35
CA THR A 89 -41.83 -4.66 31.66
C THR A 89 -42.54 -4.17 30.42
N GLU A 90 -43.46 -5.03 29.98
CA GLU A 90 -44.26 -4.98 28.79
C GLU A 90 -45.19 -3.76 28.72
N LEU A 91 -45.69 -3.54 27.50
CA LEU A 91 -46.94 -2.85 27.16
C LEU A 91 -46.97 -1.33 27.30
N SER A 92 -46.75 -0.65 26.17
CA SER A 92 -47.80 0.20 25.59
C SER A 92 -47.58 0.40 24.08
N GLN A 93 -48.44 -0.26 23.33
CA GLN A 93 -48.64 -0.06 21.90
C GLN A 93 -49.25 1.31 21.61
N GLN A 94 -48.79 1.88 20.48
CA GLN A 94 -49.48 2.80 19.57
C GLN A 94 -49.64 4.27 20.01
N VAL A 95 -49.13 5.20 19.18
CA VAL A 95 -49.90 6.03 18.23
C VAL A 95 -48.91 6.75 17.27
N VAL A 96 -48.89 6.35 15.97
CA VAL A 96 -49.00 7.20 14.73
C VAL A 96 -48.00 8.40 14.59
N GLN A 97 -47.15 8.62 13.57
CA GLN A 97 -47.21 8.42 12.11
C GLN A 97 -45.90 8.87 11.39
N LEU A 98 -45.69 8.31 10.18
CA LEU A 98 -44.99 8.86 8.98
C LEU A 98 -43.48 9.22 9.05
N ALA A 99 -42.62 8.44 8.36
CA ALA A 99 -42.23 8.70 6.97
C ALA A 99 -41.13 7.72 6.48
N GLU A 100 -41.24 7.35 5.20
CA GLU A 100 -40.17 6.96 4.26
C GLU A 100 -39.54 5.54 4.27
N ALA A 101 -40.09 4.73 3.35
CA ALA A 101 -39.39 4.07 2.23
C ALA A 101 -38.36 2.93 2.45
N GLU A 102 -38.81 1.76 1.98
CA GLU A 102 -38.10 0.67 1.27
C GLU A 102 -37.59 -0.56 2.04
N PRO A 103 -37.70 -1.76 1.43
CA PRO A 103 -37.80 -3.03 2.15
C PRO A 103 -36.57 -3.94 1.99
N GLU A 104 -36.42 -4.82 2.98
CA GLU A 104 -36.01 -6.22 2.85
C GLU A 104 -34.69 -6.56 2.12
N ASN A 105 -33.65 -6.72 2.94
CA ASN A 105 -32.99 -8.02 3.17
C ASN A 105 -33.05 -9.02 2.00
N ASN A 106 -32.07 -8.92 1.10
CA ASN A 106 -31.62 -10.07 0.33
C ASN A 106 -30.25 -10.51 0.84
N LEU A 107 -30.28 -11.64 1.52
CA LEU A 107 -29.14 -12.45 1.95
C LEU A 107 -28.19 -12.72 0.78
N LEU A 108 -26.96 -12.24 0.91
CA LEU A 108 -25.79 -12.89 0.33
C LEU A 108 -24.78 -13.10 1.46
N PRO A 109 -24.14 -14.28 1.54
CA PRO A 109 -23.11 -14.49 2.54
C PRO A 109 -21.95 -13.57 2.18
N ALA A 110 -21.66 -12.60 3.03
CA ALA A 110 -20.39 -11.92 3.02
C ALA A 110 -19.34 -12.98 3.35
N THR A 111 -18.74 -13.56 2.31
CA THR A 111 -17.50 -14.30 2.43
C THR A 111 -16.51 -13.38 3.14
N GLU A 112 -16.13 -13.73 4.37
CA GLU A 112 -15.05 -13.08 5.12
C GLU A 112 -13.75 -13.23 4.32
N ALA A 113 -13.54 -12.34 3.35
CA ALA A 113 -12.26 -12.17 2.70
C ALA A 113 -11.33 -11.54 3.72
N GLY A 114 -10.43 -12.37 4.24
CA GLY A 114 -9.58 -12.12 5.39
C GLY A 114 -8.94 -10.74 5.44
N GLU A 115 -8.86 -10.22 6.66
CA GLU A 115 -8.16 -9.00 7.00
C GLU A 115 -6.72 -9.01 6.46
N TRP A 116 -6.29 -7.89 5.88
CA TRP A 116 -4.92 -7.72 5.41
C TRP A 116 -3.92 -7.88 6.56
N LYS A 117 -3.17 -8.98 6.57
CA LYS A 117 -2.12 -9.23 7.54
C LYS A 117 -0.77 -8.76 7.00
N SER A 118 -0.18 -7.76 7.62
CA SER A 118 1.22 -7.41 7.38
C SER A 118 2.13 -8.56 7.81
N PHE A 119 3.06 -8.96 6.94
CA PHE A 119 4.01 -10.04 7.21
C PHE A 119 5.48 -9.57 7.15
N ALA A 120 5.73 -8.35 6.66
CA ALA A 120 7.07 -7.77 6.59
C ALA A 120 7.00 -6.23 6.62
N SER A 121 8.00 -5.62 7.26
CA SER A 121 8.11 -4.18 7.46
C SER A 121 9.57 -3.76 7.36
N PHE A 122 9.82 -2.68 6.62
CA PHE A 122 11.17 -2.12 6.47
C PHE A 122 11.20 -0.64 6.85
N VAL A 123 12.29 -0.22 7.47
CA VAL A 123 12.57 1.18 7.79
C VAL A 123 13.80 1.61 7.00
N VAL A 124 13.68 2.68 6.22
CA VAL A 124 14.79 3.28 5.46
C VAL A 124 15.14 4.63 6.06
N GLU A 125 16.40 4.77 6.50
CA GLU A 125 16.94 5.99 7.09
C GLU A 125 18.05 6.53 6.18
N PHE A 126 17.97 7.82 5.84
CA PHE A 126 19.05 8.55 5.20
C PHE A 126 19.69 9.47 6.23
N GLN A 127 20.99 9.34 6.43
CA GLN A 127 21.73 10.05 7.48
C GLN A 127 22.85 10.86 6.86
N SER A 128 23.02 12.10 7.29
CA SER A 128 24.17 12.93 6.92
C SER A 128 24.86 13.47 8.15
N ARG A 129 26.18 13.65 8.07
CA ARG A 129 26.97 14.36 9.09
C ARG A 129 27.96 15.31 8.42
N GLN A 130 28.14 16.48 9.02
CA GLN A 130 29.20 17.41 8.63
C GLN A 130 30.44 17.11 9.48
N LEU A 131 31.57 16.89 8.80
CA LEU A 131 32.88 16.79 9.42
C LEU A 131 33.61 18.10 9.16
N GLU A 132 34.20 18.67 10.21
CA GLU A 132 34.87 19.98 10.14
C GLU A 132 36.00 19.93 9.08
N GLY A 133 35.83 20.68 7.99
CA GLY A 133 36.76 20.70 6.87
C GLY A 133 36.60 19.61 5.80
N GLN A 134 35.57 18.75 5.87
CA GLN A 134 35.31 17.68 4.90
C GLN A 134 33.97 17.83 4.16
N VAL A 135 33.85 17.15 3.01
CA VAL A 135 32.59 17.01 2.26
C VAL A 135 31.58 16.26 3.13
N GLU A 136 30.32 16.70 3.10
CA GLU A 136 29.20 16.07 3.79
C GLU A 136 29.20 14.55 3.58
N GLU A 137 29.32 13.78 4.67
CA GLU A 137 29.26 12.32 4.59
C GLU A 137 27.80 11.90 4.73
N GLN A 138 27.31 11.16 3.74
CA GLN A 138 25.96 10.61 3.72
C GLN A 138 26.02 9.09 3.85
N ARG A 139 25.00 8.49 4.43
CA ARG A 139 24.80 7.04 4.44
C ARG A 139 23.32 6.67 4.42
N THR A 140 23.03 5.49 3.90
CA THR A 140 21.69 4.91 3.88
C THR A 140 21.67 3.68 4.78
N LYS A 141 20.69 3.58 5.66
CA LYS A 141 20.48 2.43 6.55
C LYS A 141 19.08 1.88 6.32
N VAL A 142 18.98 0.60 6.01
CA VAL A 142 17.71 -0.11 5.90
C VAL A 142 17.65 -1.13 7.03
N ARG A 143 16.56 -1.14 7.80
CA ARG A 143 16.27 -2.11 8.85
C ARG A 143 15.04 -2.94 8.44
N TYR A 144 15.18 -4.25 8.47
CA TYR A 144 14.08 -5.20 8.39
C TYR A 144 13.59 -5.50 9.81
N VAL A 145 12.34 -5.14 10.10
CA VAL A 145 11.83 -5.05 11.47
C VAL A 145 11.60 -6.43 12.10
N GLU A 146 11.14 -7.38 11.31
CA GLU A 146 10.74 -8.71 11.78
C GLU A 146 11.93 -9.55 12.25
N ALA A 147 13.07 -9.44 11.56
CA ALA A 147 14.29 -10.18 11.89
C ALA A 147 15.37 -9.33 12.60
N ASP A 148 15.07 -8.06 12.91
CA ASP A 148 16.02 -7.05 13.42
C ASP A 148 17.35 -7.01 12.65
N GLN A 149 17.27 -7.21 11.34
CA GLN A 149 18.45 -7.16 10.48
C GLN A 149 18.58 -5.76 9.90
N SER A 150 19.80 -5.24 9.84
CA SER A 150 20.04 -3.97 9.17
C SER A 150 21.20 -4.04 8.19
N LYS A 151 21.13 -3.20 7.16
CA LYS A 151 22.17 -3.02 6.17
C LYS A 151 22.44 -1.52 6.02
N ILE A 152 23.72 -1.18 5.95
CA ILE A 152 24.19 0.20 5.83
C ILE A 152 25.03 0.30 4.57
N TRP A 153 24.81 1.37 3.80
CA TRP A 153 25.58 1.74 2.62
C TRP A 153 26.15 3.15 2.79
N SER A 154 27.35 3.37 2.28
CA SER A 154 27.91 4.72 2.17
C SER A 154 27.20 5.48 1.05
N GLY A 155 26.81 6.73 1.30
CA GLY A 155 26.04 7.56 0.40
C GLY A 155 24.55 7.27 0.37
N ILE A 156 23.84 7.88 -0.59
CA ILE A 156 22.43 7.63 -0.87
C ILE A 156 22.32 6.45 -1.82
N GLU A 157 22.01 5.27 -1.29
CA GLU A 157 21.84 4.04 -2.07
C GLU A 157 20.42 3.97 -2.67
N ARG A 158 20.30 3.50 -3.90
CA ARG A 158 19.02 3.48 -4.65
C ARG A 158 18.77 2.16 -5.36
N GLU A 159 19.83 1.46 -5.76
CA GLU A 159 19.75 0.26 -6.59
C GLU A 159 19.77 -1.00 -5.73
N GLN A 160 20.55 -0.97 -4.64
CA GLN A 160 20.72 -2.15 -3.79
C GLN A 160 19.61 -2.31 -2.75
N ILE A 161 18.88 -1.24 -2.42
CA ILE A 161 17.81 -1.28 -1.41
C ILE A 161 16.68 -2.23 -1.83
N PRO A 162 16.08 -2.12 -3.04
CA PRO A 162 14.99 -3.01 -3.44
C PRO A 162 15.44 -4.47 -3.48
N THR A 163 16.63 -4.74 -4.01
CA THR A 163 17.22 -6.07 -4.09
C THR A 163 17.40 -6.69 -2.69
N TRP A 164 17.92 -5.91 -1.75
CA TRP A 164 18.11 -6.37 -0.37
C TRP A 164 16.78 -6.63 0.35
N MET A 165 15.77 -5.77 0.16
CA MET A 165 14.43 -5.99 0.74
C MET A 165 13.77 -7.27 0.17
N LEU A 166 13.85 -7.48 -1.14
CA LEU A 166 13.27 -8.66 -1.81
C LEU A 166 13.95 -9.97 -1.40
N ASP A 167 15.27 -9.94 -1.18
CA ASP A 167 16.01 -11.09 -0.65
C ASP A 167 15.51 -11.50 0.74
N ARG A 168 15.23 -10.53 1.62
CA ARG A 168 14.66 -10.80 2.95
C ARG A 168 13.26 -11.37 2.91
N LEU A 169 12.41 -10.81 2.05
CA LEU A 169 11.07 -11.35 1.83
C LEU A 169 11.12 -12.80 1.34
N SER A 170 12.05 -13.10 0.42
CA SER A 170 12.19 -14.44 -0.15
C SER A 170 12.60 -15.48 0.89
N HIS A 171 13.49 -15.10 1.83
CA HIS A 171 13.93 -15.98 2.91
C HIS A 171 12.82 -16.29 3.93
N GLU A 172 11.98 -15.32 4.31
CA GLU A 172 10.84 -15.61 5.21
C GLU A 172 9.74 -16.43 4.53
N MET A 173 9.50 -16.21 3.24
CA MET A 173 8.52 -16.99 2.48
C MET A 173 8.94 -18.46 2.32
N GLN A 174 10.23 -18.79 2.39
CA GLN A 174 10.72 -20.18 2.36
C GLN A 174 10.49 -20.93 3.69
N GLY A 175 10.24 -20.24 4.82
CA GLY A 175 9.96 -20.87 6.12
C GLY A 175 8.52 -21.36 6.29
N LEU A 176 7.61 -20.97 5.39
CA LEU A 176 6.21 -21.37 5.38
C LEU A 176 5.99 -22.51 4.39
N SER A 177 6.36 -23.73 4.80
CA SER A 177 5.97 -25.02 4.22
C SER A 177 6.06 -25.20 2.69
N GLU A 178 7.09 -25.93 2.25
CA GLU A 178 7.17 -26.59 0.93
C GLU A 178 6.14 -27.74 0.73
N ALA A 179 5.03 -27.78 1.48
CA ALA A 179 3.99 -28.80 1.33
C ALA A 179 2.83 -28.37 0.41
N ASP A 180 2.70 -27.09 0.06
CA ASP A 180 1.85 -26.67 -1.05
C ASP A 180 2.75 -26.40 -2.24
N ILE A 181 2.66 -27.29 -3.24
CA ILE A 181 3.40 -27.21 -4.50
C ILE A 181 3.02 -25.89 -5.18
N CYS A 182 3.78 -24.84 -4.88
CA CYS A 182 3.90 -23.68 -5.75
C CYS A 182 4.62 -24.21 -6.99
N VAL A 183 3.85 -24.67 -7.98
CA VAL A 183 4.34 -24.71 -9.35
C VAL A 183 4.97 -23.35 -9.56
N LYS A 184 6.29 -23.28 -9.72
CA LYS A 184 7.05 -22.06 -10.02
C LYS A 184 6.47 -21.47 -11.30
N ALA A 185 5.38 -20.73 -11.16
CA ALA A 185 4.70 -20.09 -12.25
C ALA A 185 5.60 -18.93 -12.63
N ASN A 186 6.14 -18.98 -13.83
CA ASN A 186 6.91 -17.87 -14.36
C ASN A 186 6.04 -16.61 -14.26
N PRO A 187 6.55 -15.51 -13.66
CA PRO A 187 5.77 -14.30 -13.50
C PRO A 187 5.36 -13.80 -14.89
N VAL A 188 4.08 -13.48 -15.02
CA VAL A 188 3.55 -12.97 -16.27
C VAL A 188 4.09 -11.54 -16.47
N ASN A 189 4.77 -11.32 -17.59
CA ASN A 189 5.33 -10.01 -17.93
C ASN A 189 4.45 -9.32 -18.99
N LEU A 190 3.87 -8.19 -18.62
CA LEU A 190 3.03 -7.35 -19.48
C LEU A 190 3.75 -6.05 -19.78
N GLU A 191 4.13 -5.87 -21.03
CA GLU A 191 4.91 -4.75 -21.52
C GLU A 191 4.04 -3.68 -22.17
N ILE A 192 4.21 -2.39 -21.86
CA ILE A 192 3.61 -1.30 -22.65
C ILE A 192 4.53 -1.01 -23.84
N VAL A 193 4.04 -1.22 -25.06
CA VAL A 193 4.84 -1.09 -26.28
C VAL A 193 4.59 0.21 -27.04
N GLN A 194 3.36 0.73 -26.94
CA GLN A 194 2.95 1.91 -27.67
C GLN A 194 1.85 2.65 -26.90
N ILE A 195 1.90 3.98 -26.98
CA ILE A 195 0.89 4.88 -26.46
C ILE A 195 0.47 5.80 -27.59
N LYS A 196 -0.83 6.00 -27.74
CA LYS A 196 -1.40 6.88 -28.75
C LYS A 196 -2.30 7.90 -28.07
N ALA A 197 -2.08 9.17 -28.35
CA ALA A 197 -2.92 10.26 -27.89
C ALA A 197 -3.74 10.80 -29.06
N VAL A 198 -5.02 11.07 -28.85
CA VAL A 198 -5.93 11.60 -29.89
C VAL A 198 -6.65 12.83 -29.34
N GLN A 199 -6.51 13.97 -30.02
CA GLN A 199 -7.21 15.21 -29.67
C GLN A 199 -7.68 15.95 -30.94
N PRO A 200 -8.97 16.32 -31.03
CA PRO A 200 -10.07 15.92 -30.16
C PRO A 200 -10.38 14.41 -30.29
N PRO A 201 -11.07 13.78 -29.33
CA PRO A 201 -11.20 12.32 -29.25
C PRO A 201 -11.84 11.65 -30.47
N GLN A 202 -12.74 12.36 -31.18
CA GLN A 202 -13.58 11.77 -32.22
C GLN A 202 -13.08 12.04 -33.65
N THR A 203 -12.30 13.10 -33.86
CA THR A 203 -11.91 13.58 -35.19
C THR A 203 -10.43 13.97 -35.28
N GLY A 204 -9.70 13.81 -34.18
CA GLY A 204 -8.31 14.21 -34.06
C GLY A 204 -7.35 13.32 -34.84
N ILE A 205 -6.24 13.93 -35.26
CA ILE A 205 -5.10 13.18 -35.79
C ILE A 205 -4.43 12.46 -34.61
N SER A 206 -4.20 11.17 -34.78
CA SER A 206 -3.55 10.35 -33.77
C SER A 206 -2.06 10.69 -33.66
N MET A 207 -1.58 10.84 -32.43
CA MET A 207 -0.18 11.05 -32.09
C MET A 207 0.34 9.79 -31.43
N VAL A 208 1.30 9.12 -32.05
CA VAL A 208 1.79 7.82 -31.60
C VAL A 208 3.18 7.97 -31.00
N VAL A 209 3.38 7.34 -29.85
CA VAL A 209 4.63 7.24 -29.10
C VAL A 209 4.91 5.76 -28.90
N GLU A 210 6.00 5.29 -29.49
CA GLU A 210 6.46 3.92 -29.32
C GLU A 210 7.56 3.89 -28.26
N LYS A 211 7.85 2.71 -27.70
CA LYS A 211 8.92 2.55 -26.70
C LYS A 211 10.28 3.16 -27.13
N ALA A 212 10.59 3.09 -28.43
CA ALA A 212 11.81 3.68 -29.00
C ALA A 212 11.73 5.21 -29.13
N SER A 213 10.54 5.75 -29.40
CA SER A 213 10.31 7.19 -29.62
C SER A 213 9.64 7.79 -28.39
N ARG A 214 10.44 8.34 -27.47
CA ARG A 214 9.95 8.83 -26.17
C ARG A 214 9.30 10.23 -26.22
N LEU A 215 8.91 10.74 -27.38
CA LEU A 215 8.36 12.10 -27.52
C LEU A 215 7.09 12.07 -28.36
N PHE A 216 6.03 12.77 -27.91
CA PHE A 216 4.89 13.03 -28.77
C PHE A 216 5.31 14.02 -29.87
N PRO A 217 4.98 13.74 -31.15
CA PRO A 217 5.38 14.59 -32.27
C PRO A 217 4.59 15.91 -32.34
N ARG A 218 3.58 16.08 -31.49
CA ARG A 218 2.61 17.18 -31.53
C ARG A 218 2.20 17.59 -30.12
N ILE A 219 1.61 18.77 -30.07
CA ILE A 219 1.18 19.45 -28.85
C ILE A 219 -0.29 19.13 -28.58
N ILE A 220 -0.65 18.94 -27.31
CA ILE A 220 -2.04 18.84 -26.84
C ILE A 220 -2.52 20.23 -26.43
N LYS A 221 -3.72 20.62 -26.81
CA LYS A 221 -4.36 21.86 -26.37
C LYS A 221 -4.91 21.71 -24.95
N SER A 222 -4.59 22.68 -24.10
CA SER A 222 -5.10 22.80 -22.74
C SER A 222 -6.61 23.02 -22.76
N GLY A 223 -7.32 22.41 -21.82
CA GLY A 223 -8.77 22.56 -21.68
C GLY A 223 -9.62 21.80 -22.71
N GLU A 224 -9.03 21.25 -23.77
CA GLU A 224 -9.72 20.37 -24.71
C GLU A 224 -9.56 18.89 -24.29
N PRO A 225 -10.62 18.07 -24.35
CA PRO A 225 -10.52 16.66 -24.01
C PRO A 225 -9.63 15.92 -25.01
N PHE A 226 -8.85 14.97 -24.53
CA PHE A 226 -8.09 14.04 -25.36
C PHE A 226 -8.26 12.62 -24.83
N MET A 227 -8.01 11.63 -25.69
CA MET A 227 -8.00 10.22 -25.29
C MET A 227 -6.58 9.65 -25.39
N LEU A 228 -6.34 8.65 -24.54
CA LEU A 228 -5.13 7.84 -24.56
C LEU A 228 -5.50 6.40 -24.88
N GLU A 229 -4.82 5.82 -25.83
CA GLU A 229 -4.87 4.41 -26.19
C GLU A 229 -3.51 3.80 -25.83
N VAL A 230 -3.53 2.68 -25.11
CA VAL A 230 -2.33 1.98 -24.64
C VAL A 230 -2.31 0.61 -25.26
N SER A 231 -1.25 0.32 -26.01
CA SER A 231 -0.98 -1.01 -26.56
C SER A 231 0.02 -1.72 -25.66
N LEU A 232 -0.36 -2.93 -25.27
CA LEU A 232 0.37 -3.80 -24.37
C LEU A 232 0.74 -5.09 -25.11
N GLN A 233 1.90 -5.64 -24.78
CA GLN A 233 2.39 -6.90 -25.27
C GLN A 233 2.72 -7.81 -24.09
N LEU A 234 2.23 -9.04 -24.16
CA LEU A 234 2.52 -10.07 -23.18
C LEU A 234 3.71 -10.92 -23.67
N ALA A 235 4.65 -11.22 -22.78
CA ALA A 235 5.77 -12.10 -23.11
C ALA A 235 5.30 -13.53 -23.41
N GLU A 236 4.39 -14.07 -22.57
CA GLU A 236 3.83 -15.41 -22.70
C GLU A 236 2.38 -15.46 -22.21
N ALA A 237 1.48 -16.12 -22.95
CA ALA A 237 0.05 -16.24 -22.64
C ALA A 237 -0.34 -17.62 -22.07
N ASN A 238 0.41 -18.13 -21.08
CA ASN A 238 0.07 -19.40 -20.43
C ASN A 238 -0.35 -19.17 -18.97
N PHE A 239 -1.66 -19.13 -18.75
CA PHE A 239 -2.27 -18.90 -17.44
C PHE A 239 -2.91 -20.16 -16.83
N GLY A 240 -2.78 -21.31 -17.49
CA GLY A 240 -3.54 -22.50 -17.16
C GLY A 240 -5.06 -22.25 -17.23
N GLN A 241 -5.80 -22.67 -16.20
CA GLN A 241 -7.25 -22.47 -16.09
C GLN A 241 -7.64 -21.19 -15.32
N ARG A 242 -6.68 -20.34 -14.95
CA ARG A 242 -6.94 -19.15 -14.14
C ARG A 242 -7.47 -18.02 -15.00
N GLN A 243 -8.50 -17.34 -14.52
CA GLN A 243 -8.92 -16.08 -15.10
C GLN A 243 -7.94 -15.00 -14.68
N VAL A 244 -7.19 -14.46 -15.65
CA VAL A 244 -6.22 -13.38 -15.42
C VAL A 244 -6.79 -12.11 -16.00
N THR A 245 -6.74 -11.03 -15.24
CA THR A 245 -7.15 -9.70 -15.71
C THR A 245 -6.01 -8.71 -15.57
N TYR A 246 -6.03 -7.65 -16.36
CA TYR A 246 -5.12 -6.52 -16.17
C TYR A 246 -5.88 -5.20 -16.08
N ARG A 247 -5.26 -4.21 -15.43
CA ARG A 247 -5.72 -2.82 -15.35
C ARG A 247 -4.53 -1.89 -15.57
N THR A 248 -4.78 -0.82 -16.31
CA THR A 248 -3.81 0.25 -16.53
C THR A 248 -4.32 1.54 -15.90
N GLN A 249 -3.43 2.21 -15.16
CA GLN A 249 -3.64 3.53 -14.58
C GLN A 249 -2.70 4.53 -15.23
N VAL A 250 -3.17 5.77 -15.41
CA VAL A 250 -2.37 6.80 -16.08
C VAL A 250 -2.32 8.06 -15.24
N TYR A 251 -1.12 8.62 -15.14
CA TYR A 251 -0.84 9.84 -14.41
C TYR A 251 -0.08 10.81 -15.31
N ALA A 252 -0.32 12.11 -15.13
CA ALA A 252 0.41 13.18 -15.78
C ALA A 252 1.05 14.07 -14.71
N ARG A 253 2.38 14.12 -14.69
CA ARG A 253 3.13 14.99 -13.80
C ARG A 253 3.55 16.27 -14.52
N ASN A 254 3.01 17.40 -14.09
CA ASN A 254 3.44 18.71 -14.56
C ASN A 254 4.89 18.96 -14.07
N ARG A 255 5.83 19.15 -15.00
CA ARG A 255 7.26 19.23 -14.68
C ARG A 255 7.69 20.55 -14.06
N SER A 256 6.97 21.65 -14.29
CA SER A 256 7.28 22.95 -13.69
C SER A 256 6.68 23.09 -12.30
N LEU A 257 5.45 22.60 -12.10
CA LEU A 257 4.74 22.69 -10.83
C LEU A 257 4.97 21.49 -9.91
N GLY A 258 5.48 20.38 -10.43
CA GLY A 258 5.67 19.13 -9.69
C GLY A 258 4.38 18.36 -9.39
N VAL A 259 3.20 18.91 -9.70
CA VAL A 259 1.88 18.33 -9.45
C VAL A 259 1.61 17.12 -10.34
N THR A 260 1.12 16.03 -9.75
CA THR A 260 0.69 14.82 -10.47
C THR A 260 -0.84 14.76 -10.53
N THR A 261 -1.38 14.67 -11.75
CA THR A 261 -2.81 14.52 -12.03
C THR A 261 -3.10 13.08 -12.46
N HIS A 262 -4.07 12.42 -11.83
CA HIS A 262 -4.59 11.15 -12.32
C HIS A 262 -5.44 11.39 -13.57
N LEU A 263 -5.11 10.74 -14.68
CA LEU A 263 -5.79 10.91 -15.96
C LEU A 263 -6.94 9.93 -16.17
N GLY A 264 -6.93 8.81 -15.43
CA GLY A 264 -7.97 7.80 -15.48
C GLY A 264 -7.42 6.38 -15.37
N ASP A 265 -8.36 5.44 -15.34
CA ASP A 265 -8.09 4.02 -15.25
C ASP A 265 -8.87 3.25 -16.32
N THR A 266 -8.31 2.13 -16.75
CA THR A 266 -9.05 1.17 -17.56
C THR A 266 -9.93 0.29 -16.67
N LYS A 267 -11.05 -0.21 -17.22
CA LYS A 267 -11.74 -1.33 -16.59
C LYS A 267 -10.82 -2.57 -16.60
N PRO A 268 -10.97 -3.52 -15.65
CA PRO A 268 -10.27 -4.78 -15.73
C PRO A 268 -10.58 -5.50 -17.05
N ILE A 269 -9.55 -5.89 -17.78
CA ILE A 269 -9.67 -6.61 -19.05
C ILE A 269 -9.14 -8.02 -18.85
N THR A 270 -9.94 -9.03 -19.22
CA THR A 270 -9.55 -10.44 -19.17
C THR A 270 -8.51 -10.74 -20.25
N LEU A 271 -7.37 -11.30 -19.86
CA LEU A 271 -6.36 -11.82 -20.77
C LEU A 271 -6.86 -13.15 -21.36
N LEU A 272 -6.81 -13.26 -22.68
CA LEU A 272 -7.23 -14.46 -23.40
C LEU A 272 -6.01 -15.35 -23.70
N GLN A 273 -6.19 -16.65 -23.56
CA GLN A 273 -5.14 -17.63 -23.87
C GLN A 273 -4.74 -17.52 -25.34
N GLY A 274 -3.42 -17.45 -25.61
CA GLY A 274 -2.87 -17.29 -26.96
C GLY A 274 -2.88 -15.86 -27.51
N GLN A 275 -3.57 -14.90 -26.87
CA GLN A 275 -3.49 -13.50 -27.27
C GLN A 275 -2.32 -12.81 -26.57
N LEU A 276 -1.37 -12.31 -27.37
CA LEU A 276 -0.15 -11.64 -26.89
C LEU A 276 -0.22 -10.12 -26.97
N SER A 277 -1.22 -9.55 -27.64
CA SER A 277 -1.34 -8.10 -27.84
C SER A 277 -2.71 -7.60 -27.41
N TYR A 278 -2.71 -6.52 -26.64
CA TYR A 278 -3.92 -5.93 -26.10
C TYR A 278 -3.87 -4.42 -26.30
N THR A 279 -5.00 -3.84 -26.67
CA THR A 279 -5.15 -2.39 -26.79
C THR A 279 -6.30 -1.97 -25.91
N THR A 280 -6.06 -0.98 -25.06
CA THR A 280 -7.07 -0.43 -24.17
C THR A 280 -7.18 1.07 -24.36
N LEU A 281 -8.41 1.56 -24.37
CA LEU A 281 -8.72 2.98 -24.46
C LEU A 281 -9.03 3.51 -23.06
N LEU A 282 -8.40 4.61 -22.68
CA LEU A 282 -8.72 5.34 -21.47
C LEU A 282 -9.88 6.31 -21.69
N PRO A 283 -10.65 6.62 -20.63
CA PRO A 283 -11.65 7.69 -20.68
C PRO A 283 -11.05 9.00 -21.20
N ALA A 284 -11.86 9.79 -21.92
CA ALA A 284 -11.44 11.11 -22.34
C ALA A 284 -11.14 11.98 -21.10
N THR A 285 -10.02 12.67 -21.13
CA THR A 285 -9.51 13.45 -19.99
C THR A 285 -9.06 14.83 -20.44
N ILE A 286 -8.93 15.77 -19.49
CA ILE A 286 -8.59 17.17 -19.75
C ILE A 286 -7.40 17.55 -18.88
N LEU A 287 -6.38 18.15 -19.50
CA LEU A 287 -5.33 18.87 -18.78
C LEU A 287 -5.66 20.37 -18.82
N HIS A 288 -6.06 20.92 -17.67
CA HIS A 288 -6.53 22.31 -17.58
C HIS A 288 -5.44 23.37 -17.69
N ARG A 289 -4.18 22.98 -17.43
CA ARG A 289 -3.06 23.92 -17.38
C ARG A 289 -2.09 23.65 -18.52
N PRO A 290 -1.65 24.67 -19.26
CA PRO A 290 -0.55 24.52 -20.20
C PRO A 290 0.75 24.20 -19.45
N GLY A 291 1.69 23.55 -20.14
CA GLY A 291 3.00 23.21 -19.61
C GLY A 291 3.58 21.92 -20.18
N MET A 292 4.71 21.51 -19.62
CA MET A 292 5.37 20.26 -19.98
C MET A 292 4.99 19.17 -18.98
N TYR A 293 4.45 18.08 -19.46
CA TYR A 293 4.02 16.94 -18.65
C TYR A 293 4.89 15.72 -18.91
N ARG A 294 5.10 14.92 -17.87
CA ARG A 294 5.58 13.53 -17.99
C ARG A 294 4.37 12.63 -17.79
N LEU A 295 4.11 11.73 -18.72
CA LEU A 295 3.08 10.71 -18.53
C LEU A 295 3.70 9.46 -17.90
N GLN A 296 2.98 8.88 -16.94
CA GLN A 296 3.34 7.63 -16.28
C GLN A 296 2.18 6.66 -16.42
N PHE A 297 2.45 5.49 -16.97
CA PHE A 297 1.50 4.42 -17.17
C PHE A 297 1.89 3.26 -16.27
N VAL A 298 0.98 2.82 -15.42
CA VAL A 298 1.19 1.70 -14.50
C VAL A 298 0.20 0.60 -14.87
N SER A 299 0.71 -0.55 -15.29
CA SER A 299 -0.12 -1.73 -15.58
C SER A 299 0.10 -2.80 -14.53
N SER A 300 -1.00 -3.32 -14.01
CA SER A 300 -1.04 -4.37 -12.99
C SER A 300 -1.86 -5.55 -13.49
N ILE A 301 -1.39 -6.76 -13.19
CA ILE A 301 -2.06 -8.02 -13.52
C ILE A 301 -2.62 -8.61 -12.22
N GLN A 302 -3.82 -9.16 -12.28
CA GLN A 302 -4.52 -9.79 -11.16
C GLN A 302 -4.80 -11.27 -11.48
N GLY A 303 -4.79 -12.11 -10.44
CA GLY A 303 -5.05 -13.55 -10.54
C GLY A 303 -3.80 -14.43 -10.70
N VAL A 304 -2.63 -13.82 -10.92
CA VAL A 304 -1.33 -14.49 -11.00
C VAL A 304 -0.22 -13.61 -10.42
N PRO A 305 0.88 -14.19 -9.91
CA PRO A 305 2.10 -13.44 -9.63
C PRO A 305 2.58 -12.71 -10.89
N ALA A 306 2.73 -11.39 -10.79
CA ALA A 306 3.16 -10.55 -11.88
C ALA A 306 3.95 -9.36 -11.36
N THR A 307 4.92 -8.92 -12.15
CA THR A 307 5.65 -7.68 -11.86
C THR A 307 4.84 -6.51 -12.43
N PRO A 308 4.47 -5.50 -11.63
CA PRO A 308 3.83 -4.31 -12.16
C PRO A 308 4.78 -3.65 -13.16
N ASN A 309 4.24 -3.24 -14.30
CA ASN A 309 5.03 -2.55 -15.33
C ASN A 309 4.75 -1.05 -15.32
N CYS A 310 5.82 -0.27 -15.41
CA CYS A 310 5.76 1.18 -15.49
C CYS A 310 6.38 1.66 -16.80
N PHE A 311 5.65 2.48 -17.56
CA PHE A 311 6.15 3.13 -18.75
C PHE A 311 6.05 4.64 -18.60
N GLU A 312 7.17 5.33 -18.86
CA GLU A 312 7.23 6.79 -18.79
C GLU A 312 7.39 7.41 -20.18
N VAL A 313 6.48 8.34 -20.51
CA VAL A 313 6.69 9.28 -21.62
C VAL A 313 7.29 10.55 -21.05
N PRO A 314 8.57 10.86 -21.31
CA PRO A 314 9.28 11.96 -20.66
C PRO A 314 8.74 13.34 -21.01
N LEU A 315 8.05 13.49 -22.14
CA LEU A 315 7.58 14.80 -22.60
C LEU A 315 6.26 14.73 -23.38
N LEU A 316 5.27 15.42 -22.83
CA LEU A 316 4.03 15.83 -23.49
C LEU A 316 3.91 17.35 -23.32
N GLN A 317 3.88 18.09 -24.43
CA GLN A 317 3.66 19.53 -24.41
C GLN A 317 2.16 19.83 -24.45
N VAL A 318 1.70 20.66 -23.51
CA VAL A 318 0.33 21.17 -23.46
C VAL A 318 0.35 22.69 -23.61
N VAL A 319 -0.43 23.25 -24.54
CA VAL A 319 -0.51 24.71 -24.82
C VAL A 319 -1.91 25.24 -24.68
#